data_AF-A0A9W9FGK8-F1
#
_entry.id   AF-A0A9W9FGK8-F1
#
_cell.length_a   1.000
_cell.length_b   1.000
_cell.length_c   1.000
_cell.angle_alpha   90.00
_cell.angle_beta   90.00
_cell.angle_gamma   90.00
#
_symmetry.space_group_name_H-M   'P 1'
#
loop_
_entity.id
_entity.type
_entity.pdbx_description
1 polymer ?
#
loop_
_entity_poly.entity_id
_entity_poly.type
_entity_poly.pdbx_seq_one_letter_code
_entity_poly.pdbx_strand_id
1 'polypeptide(L)'
;MTGQKLAVPVLNRLSKVFHDGVPSDPYLEPLTASKDCFQDLPVNKALVLAGSDELFVDYVAKFVMMLQIVYPEVVSETVANARRTSDGVHDEDIHG
;
A
#
# COMPACT_ATOMS: atom_id res chain seq x y z
N MET A 1 27.64 -1.00 27.77
CA MET A 1 26.80 -1.81 26.87
C MET A 1 25.37 -1.78 27.41
N THR A 2 24.58 -0.81 26.96
CA THR A 2 23.19 -0.62 27.40
C THR A 2 22.29 -1.53 26.56
N GLY A 3 21.83 -2.63 27.15
CA GLY A 3 20.80 -3.48 26.55
C GLY A 3 19.51 -2.69 26.39
N GLN A 4 19.13 -2.41 25.15
CA GLN A 4 17.87 -1.78 24.81
C GLN A 4 16.75 -2.75 25.18
N LYS A 5 16.14 -2.57 26.36
CA LYS A 5 14.92 -3.28 26.73
C LYS A 5 13.82 -2.84 25.77
N LEU A 6 13.28 -3.78 25.00
CA LEU A 6 12.08 -3.57 24.19
C LEU A 6 11.04 -2.86 25.06
N ALA A 7 10.59 -1.69 24.60
CA ALA A 7 9.67 -0.85 25.35
C ALA A 7 8.36 -1.62 25.55
N VAL A 8 8.09 -2.06 26.78
CA VAL A 8 6.88 -2.80 27.18
C VAL A 8 5.57 -2.18 26.63
N PRO A 9 5.44 -0.84 26.54
CA PRO A 9 4.26 -0.23 25.91
C PRO A 9 4.11 -0.55 24.42
N VAL A 10 5.22 -0.62 23.67
CA VAL A 10 5.23 -0.96 22.23
C VAL A 10 4.82 -2.42 22.04
N LEU A 11 5.33 -3.32 22.89
CA LEU A 11 4.94 -4.72 22.87
C LEU A 11 3.45 -4.91 23.19
N ASN A 12 2.90 -4.18 24.15
CA ASN A 12 1.47 -4.22 24.49
C ASN A 12 0.56 -3.59 23.42
N ARG A 13 1.08 -2.70 22.57
CA ARG A 13 0.33 -2.16 21.43
C ARG A 13 0.34 -3.14 20.27
N LEU A 14 1.48 -3.74 19.97
CA LEU A 14 1.62 -4.79 18.96
C LEU A 14 0.85 -6.07 19.33
N SER A 15 0.64 -6.34 20.63
CA SER A 15 -0.18 -7.45 21.09
C SER A 15 -1.69 -7.23 20.97
N LYS A 16 -2.16 -6.02 20.63
CA LYS A 16 -3.58 -5.76 20.34
C LYS A 16 -3.98 -6.10 18.90
N VAL A 17 -3.03 -6.58 18.11
CA VAL A 17 -3.16 -6.83 16.67
C VAL A 17 -3.59 -8.28 16.37
N PHE A 18 -3.87 -9.08 17.40
CA PHE A 18 -4.39 -10.43 17.21
C PHE A 18 -5.90 -10.37 16.96
N HIS A 19 -6.35 -10.82 15.78
CA HIS A 19 -7.75 -11.09 15.49
C HIS A 19 -7.98 -12.61 15.60
N ASP A 20 -8.91 -13.05 16.44
CA ASP A 20 -9.29 -14.47 16.62
C ASP A 20 -8.15 -15.46 16.94
N GLY A 21 -7.09 -15.00 17.63
CA GLY A 21 -5.99 -15.85 18.08
C GLY A 21 -4.93 -16.16 17.02
N VAL A 22 -5.03 -15.56 15.83
CA VAL A 22 -3.98 -15.54 14.80
C VAL A 22 -3.43 -14.10 14.74
N PRO A 23 -2.10 -13.89 14.70
CA PRO A 23 -1.57 -12.55 14.47
C PRO A 23 -2.04 -12.09 13.09
N SER A 24 -2.98 -11.15 13.00
CA SER A 24 -3.13 -10.41 11.75
C SER A 24 -1.94 -9.48 11.70
N ASP A 25 -1.05 -9.69 10.74
CA ASP A 25 0.07 -8.79 10.58
C ASP A 25 -0.45 -7.56 9.83
N PRO A 26 -0.43 -6.34 10.39
CA PRO A 26 -0.88 -5.13 9.70
C PRO A 26 -0.11 -4.86 8.41
N TYR A 27 1.09 -5.44 8.29
CA TYR A 27 1.87 -5.41 7.06
C TYR A 27 1.32 -6.37 5.99
N LEU A 28 0.68 -7.47 6.39
CA LEU A 28 0.08 -8.45 5.49
C LEU A 28 -1.40 -8.17 5.23
N GLU A 29 -2.10 -7.58 6.20
CA GLU A 29 -3.54 -7.30 6.16
C GLU A 29 -3.86 -5.85 6.58
N PRO A 30 -3.42 -4.84 5.81
CA PRO A 30 -3.55 -3.44 6.20
C PRO A 30 -5.00 -2.96 6.31
N LEU A 31 -5.95 -3.62 5.65
CA LEU A 31 -7.37 -3.26 5.70
C LEU A 31 -8.09 -3.70 6.98
N THR A 32 -7.53 -4.68 7.71
CA THR A 32 -8.07 -5.13 9.00
C THR A 32 -7.39 -4.43 10.18
N ALA A 33 -6.29 -3.73 9.92
CA ALA A 33 -5.53 -3.00 10.92
C ALA A 33 -6.34 -1.83 11.51
N SER A 34 -6.27 -1.66 12.83
CA SER A 34 -6.78 -0.46 13.48
C SER A 34 -6.02 0.77 12.99
N LYS A 35 -6.72 1.91 12.87
CA LYS A 35 -6.13 3.22 12.54
C LYS A 35 -4.93 3.59 13.43
N ASP A 36 -4.92 3.11 14.67
CA ASP A 36 -3.83 3.37 15.62
C ASP A 36 -2.51 2.74 15.17
N CYS A 37 -2.53 1.71 14.33
CA CYS A 37 -1.31 1.10 13.77
C CYS A 37 -0.55 2.06 12.87
N PHE A 38 -1.24 3.04 12.29
CA PHE A 38 -0.67 3.95 11.30
C PHE A 38 -0.26 5.31 11.88
N GLN A 39 -0.63 5.66 13.11
CA GLN A 39 -0.42 7.01 13.68
C GLN A 39 1.04 7.46 13.82
N ASP A 40 1.97 6.51 13.90
CA ASP A 40 3.40 6.77 14.10
C ASP A 40 4.24 6.52 12.85
N LEU A 41 3.62 6.46 11.67
CA LEU A 41 4.38 6.37 10.42
C LEU A 41 5.20 7.66 10.24
N PRO A 42 6.50 7.54 9.89
CA PRO A 42 7.36 8.70 9.67
C PRO A 42 6.99 9.49 8.40
N VAL A 43 6.13 8.93 7.56
CA VAL A 43 5.65 9.53 6.32
C VAL A 43 4.17 9.86 6.46
N ASN A 44 3.87 11.15 6.54
CA ASN A 44 2.51 11.69 6.65
C ASN A 44 2.03 12.36 5.36
N LYS A 45 2.83 12.30 4.29
CA LYS A 45 2.52 12.80 2.94
C LYS A 45 2.96 11.73 1.95
N ALA A 46 2.03 11.18 1.18
CA ALA A 46 2.32 10.13 0.23
C ALA A 46 1.44 10.26 -1.02
N LEU A 47 2.03 9.95 -2.17
CA LEU A 47 1.31 9.71 -3.42
C LEU A 47 1.25 8.20 -3.65
N VAL A 48 0.04 7.65 -3.74
CA VAL A 48 -0.20 6.23 -4.04
C VAL A 48 -0.67 6.11 -5.49
N LEU A 49 0.05 5.33 -6.29
CA LEU A 49 -0.30 5.08 -7.69
C LEU A 49 -0.76 3.63 -7.83
N ALA A 50 -1.87 3.41 -8.53
CA ALA A 50 -2.36 2.08 -8.91
C ALA A 50 -2.63 2.02 -10.41
N GLY A 51 -2.28 0.92 -11.06
CA GLY A 51 -2.71 0.66 -12.44
C GLY A 51 -4.22 0.45 -12.52
N SER A 52 -4.86 0.98 -13.57
CA SER A 52 -6.31 0.81 -13.78
C SER A 52 -6.74 -0.64 -14.01
N ASP A 53 -5.82 -1.47 -14.46
CA ASP A 53 -6.00 -2.89 -14.74
C ASP A 53 -5.46 -3.79 -13.62
N GLU A 54 -5.04 -3.22 -12.50
CA GLU A 54 -4.64 -4.00 -11.34
C GLU A 54 -5.84 -4.70 -10.70
N LEU A 55 -5.67 -6.00 -10.44
CA LEU A 55 -6.68 -6.84 -9.79
C LEU A 55 -7.13 -6.31 -8.42
N PHE A 56 -6.26 -5.57 -7.75
CA PHE A 56 -6.46 -5.09 -6.38
C PHE A 56 -6.66 -3.57 -6.28
N VAL A 57 -6.97 -2.89 -7.38
CA VAL A 57 -7.16 -1.42 -7.39
C VAL A 57 -8.16 -0.95 -6.32
N ASP A 58 -9.24 -1.70 -6.10
CA ASP A 58 -10.24 -1.41 -5.07
C ASP A 58 -9.68 -1.57 -3.64
N TYR A 59 -8.78 -2.53 -3.42
CA TYR A 59 -8.11 -2.73 -2.13
C TYR A 59 -7.14 -1.58 -1.84
N VAL A 60 -6.41 -1.11 -2.87
CA VAL A 60 -5.53 0.05 -2.76
C VAL A 60 -6.32 1.30 -2.43
N ALA A 61 -7.45 1.55 -3.11
CA ALA A 61 -8.32 2.69 -2.82
C ALA A 61 -8.84 2.68 -1.37
N LYS A 62 -9.28 1.52 -0.88
CA LYS A 62 -9.72 1.37 0.53
C LYS A 62 -8.60 1.64 1.53
N PHE A 63 -7.39 1.15 1.23
CA PHE A 63 -6.23 1.39 2.08
C PHE A 63 -5.87 2.88 2.13
N VAL A 64 -5.90 3.57 0.99
CA VAL A 64 -5.68 5.02 0.92
C VAL A 64 -6.70 5.77 1.76
N MET A 65 -7.98 5.42 1.69
CA MET A 65 -9.02 6.04 2.53
C MET A 65 -8.72 5.87 4.02
N MET A 66 -8.23 4.70 4.44
CA MET A 66 -7.83 4.47 5.83
C MET A 66 -6.64 5.34 6.24
N LEU A 67 -5.62 5.47 5.38
CA LEU A 67 -4.48 6.33 5.63
C LEU A 67 -4.88 7.81 5.67
N GLN A 68 -5.81 8.25 4.83
CA GLN A 68 -6.30 9.63 4.80
C GLN A 68 -7.00 10.07 6.10
N ILE A 69 -7.59 9.13 6.84
CA ILE A 69 -8.17 9.43 8.17
C ILE A 69 -7.07 9.85 9.16
N VAL A 70 -5.87 9.29 9.02
CA VAL A 70 -4.72 9.56 9.91
C VAL A 70 -3.85 10.69 9.35
N TYR A 71 -3.67 10.71 8.03
CA TYR A 71 -2.81 11.61 7.28
C TYR A 71 -3.56 12.20 6.09
N PRO A 72 -4.26 13.33 6.27
CA PRO A 72 -5.11 13.93 5.23
C PRO A 72 -4.38 14.34 3.94
N GLU A 73 -3.04 14.43 3.98
CA GLU A 73 -2.19 14.79 2.83
C GLU A 73 -1.85 13.58 1.93
N VAL A 74 -2.29 12.38 2.29
CA VAL A 74 -2.16 11.21 1.41
C VAL A 74 -3.12 11.37 0.24
N VAL A 75 -2.59 11.22 -0.98
CA VAL A 75 -3.35 11.31 -2.23
C VAL A 75 -3.13 10.05 -3.06
N SER A 76 -4.09 9.72 -3.92
CA SER A 76 -3.98 8.57 -4.82
C SER A 76 -4.42 8.90 -6.23
N GLU A 77 -3.78 8.28 -7.20
CA GLU A 77 -4.12 8.36 -8.63
C GLU A 77 -4.16 6.96 -9.23
N THR A 78 -5.19 6.70 -10.06
CA THR A 78 -5.26 5.49 -10.87
C THR A 78 -4.78 5.79 -12.27
N VAL A 79 -3.72 5.11 -12.71
CA VAL A 79 -3.06 5.37 -13.98
C VAL A 79 -3.51 4.33 -15.01
N ALA A 80 -4.02 4.81 -16.15
CA ALA A 80 -4.36 3.93 -17.26
C ALA A 80 -3.10 3.30 -17.86
N ASN A 81 -3.16 2.01 -18.16
CA ASN A 81 -2.06 1.36 -18.86
C ASN A 81 -1.98 1.90 -20.30
N ALA A 82 -0.86 2.51 -20.66
CA ALA A 82 -0.59 2.87 -22.04
C ALA A 82 -0.46 1.56 -22.83
N ARG A 83 -1.48 1.18 -23.60
CA ARG A 83 -1.32 0.15 -24.63
C ARG A 83 -0.11 0.58 -25.46
N ARG A 84 0.96 -0.24 -25.49
CA ARG A 84 1.92 -0.17 -26.58
C ARG A 84 1.09 -0.36 -27.84
N THR A 85 0.90 0.70 -28.61
CA THR A 85 0.49 0.57 -30.00
C THR A 85 1.59 -0.27 -30.65
N SER A 86 1.26 -1.49 -31.04
CA SER A 86 2.10 -2.31 -31.90
C SER A 86 2.07 -1.74 -33.33
N ASP A 87 2.28 -0.44 -33.47
CA ASP A 87 2.43 0.24 -34.75
C ASP A 87 3.93 0.40 -35.00
N GLY A 88 4.50 -0.65 -35.55
CA GLY A 88 5.91 -0.71 -35.89
C GLY A 88 6.29 -2.00 -36.61
N VAL A 89 5.36 -2.58 -37.39
CA VAL A 89 5.73 -3.53 -38.46
C VAL A 89 5.90 -2.68 -39.71
N HIS A 90 7.13 -2.28 -39.99
CA HIS A 90 7.49 -1.79 -41.33
C HIS A 90 7.59 -3.01 -42.24
N ASP A 91 6.50 -3.24 -42.98
CA ASP A 91 6.40 -4.25 -44.04
C ASP A 91 6.94 -3.65 -45.35
N GLU A 92 8.23 -3.28 -45.36
CA GLU A 92 8.93 -2.83 -46.58
C GLU A 92 10.33 -3.44 -46.63
N ASP A 93 10.41 -4.77 -46.79
CA ASP A 93 11.65 -5.47 -47.18
C ASP A 93 11.35 -6.85 -47.82
N ILE A 94 10.23 -6.99 -48.54
CA ILE A 94 10.01 -8.14 -49.42
C ILE A 94 9.46 -7.63 -50.75
N HIS A 95 10.36 -7.22 -51.64
CA HIS A 95 10.41 -7.65 -53.05
C HIS A 95 11.65 -7.04 -53.70
N GLY A 96 12.63 -7.91 -53.97
CA GLY A 96 13.65 -7.68 -55.00
C GLY A 96 13.11 -7.98 -56.39
#